data_AF-A0A959D9W4-F1
#
_entry.id   AF-A0A959D9W4-F1
#
_cell.length_a   1.000
_cell.length_b   1.000
_cell.length_c   1.000
_cell.angle_alpha   90.00
_cell.angle_beta   90.00
_cell.angle_gamma   90.00
#
_symmetry.space_group_name_H-M   'P 1'
#
loop_
_entity.id
_entity.type
_entity.pdbx_description
1 polymer ?
#
loop_
_entity_poly.entity_id
_entity_poly.type
_entity_poly.pdbx_seq_one_letter_code
_entity_poly.pdbx_strand_id
1 'polypeptide(L)'
;KAKFSYNGYTSVSNKYVKDIEMLKTASEWADDLGTSAYDLSEVNPDLLNYRLNAYRNAPDVVSMEDWLFRTGTSQNHDFSVTGGSEDVSVFASIGYLDTKGIARKQAFERYNGRLNVDANLGSRFKAGLSMNGTFSNQEMVPHDIRDLLRAYSISPIYHTAASIAFVQDLDAQRQALADAGLTIANLGRTFDQDYRGVGLDPTSIYDLQPGDVVHDWQYGRN
;
A
#
# COMPACT_ATOMS: atom_id res chain seq x y z
N LYS A 1 5.52 21.38 47.19
CA LYS A 1 5.27 19.93 46.92
C LYS A 1 5.26 19.71 45.42
N ALA A 2 5.93 18.68 44.91
CA ALA A 2 5.90 18.35 43.48
C ALA A 2 4.58 17.65 43.10
N LYS A 3 4.04 17.99 41.94
CA LYS A 3 2.87 17.38 41.30
C LYS A 3 3.31 16.75 39.99
N PHE A 4 3.02 15.47 39.83
CA PHE A 4 3.29 14.72 38.60
C PHE A 4 2.00 14.55 37.83
N SER A 5 2.08 14.63 36.50
CA SER A 5 0.96 14.38 35.60
C SER A 5 1.44 13.54 34.43
N TYR A 6 0.60 12.58 34.05
CA TYR A 6 0.77 11.76 32.86
C TYR A 6 -0.50 11.84 32.02
N ASN A 7 -0.35 12.07 30.73
CA ASN A 7 -1.42 11.99 29.75
C ASN A 7 -0.97 11.11 28.60
N GLY A 8 -1.83 10.19 28.16
CA GLY A 8 -1.54 9.38 26.99
C GLY A 8 -2.81 8.89 26.32
N TYR A 9 -2.70 8.64 25.02
CA TYR A 9 -3.78 8.04 24.24
C TYR A 9 -3.20 7.10 23.20
N THR A 10 -4.05 6.19 22.75
CA THR A 10 -3.84 5.41 21.53
C THR A 10 -5.04 5.64 20.62
N SER A 11 -4.81 5.72 19.32
CA SER A 11 -5.86 5.79 18.32
C SER A 11 -5.60 4.83 17.18
N VAL A 12 -6.68 4.35 16.58
CA VAL A 12 -6.68 3.49 15.40
C VAL A 12 -7.39 4.24 14.29
N SER A 13 -6.82 4.23 13.09
CA SER A 13 -7.37 4.90 11.92
C SER A 13 -7.45 3.92 10.76
N ASN A 14 -8.57 3.95 10.04
CA ASN A 14 -8.79 3.10 8.87
C ASN A 14 -9.21 3.98 7.68
N LYS A 15 -8.96 3.48 6.47
CA LYS A 15 -9.47 4.09 5.24
C LYS A 15 -11.01 4.17 5.31
N TYR A 16 -11.56 5.35 5.04
CA TYR A 16 -13.00 5.59 5.06
C TYR A 16 -13.69 5.13 3.77
N VAL A 17 -13.12 5.48 2.61
CA VAL A 17 -13.68 5.10 1.30
C VAL A 17 -13.22 3.70 0.96
N LYS A 18 -14.17 2.81 0.70
CA LYS A 18 -13.94 1.45 0.20
C LYS A 18 -14.56 1.34 -1.19
N ASP A 19 -14.19 0.29 -1.91
CA ASP A 19 -14.86 -0.13 -3.15
C ASP A 19 -14.84 0.99 -4.21
N ILE A 20 -13.66 1.57 -4.44
CA ILE A 20 -13.50 2.58 -5.49
C ILE A 20 -13.58 1.87 -6.83
N GLU A 21 -14.62 2.18 -7.61
CA GLU A 21 -14.93 1.49 -8.88
C GLU A 21 -13.76 1.45 -9.87
N MET A 22 -12.93 2.50 -9.89
CA MET A 22 -11.74 2.58 -10.75
C MET A 22 -10.59 1.66 -10.31
N LEU A 23 -10.65 1.09 -9.09
CA LEU A 23 -9.58 0.33 -8.44
C LEU A 23 -9.93 -1.17 -8.27
N LYS A 24 -10.97 -1.63 -8.97
CA LYS A 24 -11.34 -3.05 -9.06
C LYS A 24 -10.12 -3.91 -9.44
N THR A 25 -10.00 -5.05 -8.78
CA THR A 25 -9.09 -6.15 -9.12
C THR A 25 -9.51 -6.84 -10.43
N ALA A 26 -8.63 -7.67 -10.97
CA ALA A 26 -8.90 -8.53 -12.12
C ALA A 26 -10.23 -9.30 -11.99
N SER A 27 -10.44 -9.94 -10.83
CA SER A 27 -11.64 -10.76 -10.61
C SER A 27 -12.90 -9.92 -10.54
N GLU A 28 -12.86 -8.76 -9.88
CA GLU A 28 -14.00 -7.86 -9.80
C GLU A 28 -14.37 -7.30 -11.18
N TRP A 29 -13.38 -7.04 -12.04
CA TRP A 29 -13.64 -6.71 -13.45
C TRP A 29 -14.27 -7.87 -14.22
N ALA A 30 -13.80 -9.10 -14.02
CA ALA A 30 -14.37 -10.29 -14.65
C ALA A 30 -15.80 -10.61 -14.17
N ASP A 31 -16.11 -10.29 -12.93
CA ASP A 31 -17.47 -10.36 -12.38
C ASP A 31 -18.39 -9.35 -13.07
N ASP A 32 -17.94 -8.11 -13.21
CA ASP A 32 -18.71 -7.03 -13.84
C ASP A 32 -18.98 -7.32 -15.33
N LEU A 33 -17.96 -7.78 -16.06
CA LEU A 33 -18.08 -8.21 -17.47
C LEU A 33 -19.00 -9.43 -17.64
N GLY A 34 -19.17 -10.25 -16.60
CA GLY A 34 -20.09 -11.39 -16.59
C GLY A 34 -21.56 -11.00 -16.35
N THR A 35 -21.85 -9.73 -16.04
CA THR A 35 -23.22 -9.24 -15.85
C THR A 35 -23.86 -8.80 -17.16
N SER A 36 -25.17 -8.51 -17.13
CA SER A 36 -25.89 -7.90 -18.26
C SER A 36 -25.59 -6.41 -18.46
N ALA A 37 -24.60 -5.84 -17.75
CA ALA A 37 -24.22 -4.43 -17.89
C ALA A 37 -23.53 -4.13 -19.23
N TYR A 38 -22.97 -5.16 -19.88
CA TYR A 38 -22.26 -5.06 -21.15
C TYR A 38 -22.91 -5.95 -22.21
N ASP A 39 -23.12 -5.42 -23.41
CA ASP A 39 -23.50 -6.23 -24.57
C ASP A 39 -22.23 -6.83 -25.20
N LEU A 40 -22.03 -8.12 -24.93
CA LEU A 40 -20.90 -8.90 -25.43
C LEU A 40 -21.34 -9.94 -26.47
N SER A 41 -22.55 -9.79 -27.02
CA SER A 41 -23.14 -10.76 -27.96
C SER A 41 -22.35 -10.91 -29.27
N GLU A 42 -21.58 -9.89 -29.65
CA GLU A 42 -20.71 -9.90 -30.83
C GLU A 42 -19.34 -10.57 -30.57
N VAL A 43 -18.99 -10.85 -29.30
CA VAL A 43 -17.72 -11.48 -28.95
C VAL A 43 -17.85 -12.99 -29.07
N ASN A 44 -16.86 -13.64 -29.70
CA ASN A 44 -16.81 -15.10 -29.74
C ASN A 44 -16.86 -15.68 -28.31
N PRO A 45 -17.79 -16.60 -27.99
CA PRO A 45 -17.97 -17.11 -26.63
C PRO A 45 -16.73 -17.79 -26.04
N ASP A 46 -15.95 -18.51 -26.84
CA ASP A 46 -14.74 -19.20 -26.38
C ASP A 46 -13.63 -18.20 -26.04
N LEU A 47 -13.48 -17.15 -26.86
CA LEU A 47 -12.59 -16.03 -26.55
C LEU A 47 -13.02 -15.30 -25.27
N LEU A 48 -14.32 -15.05 -25.14
CA LEU A 48 -14.87 -14.36 -23.96
C LEU A 48 -14.58 -15.17 -22.70
N ASN A 49 -14.86 -16.46 -22.71
CA ASN A 49 -14.60 -17.36 -21.59
C ASN A 49 -13.12 -17.43 -21.24
N TYR A 50 -12.24 -17.50 -22.23
CA TYR A 50 -10.79 -17.47 -22.02
C TYR A 50 -10.31 -16.19 -21.34
N ARG A 51 -10.78 -15.02 -21.80
CA ARG A 51 -10.43 -13.72 -21.20
C ARG A 51 -11.01 -13.56 -19.80
N LEU A 52 -12.25 -13.97 -19.60
CA LEU A 52 -12.88 -13.95 -18.27
C LEU A 52 -12.14 -14.87 -17.30
N ASN A 53 -11.69 -16.05 -17.75
CA ASN A 53 -10.85 -16.95 -16.95
C ASN A 53 -9.53 -16.28 -16.56
N ALA A 54 -8.86 -15.63 -17.52
CA ALA A 54 -7.59 -14.94 -17.30
C ALA A 54 -7.69 -13.87 -16.20
N TYR A 55 -8.79 -13.12 -16.15
CA TYR A 55 -9.02 -12.08 -15.13
C TYR A 55 -9.57 -12.64 -13.81
N ARG A 56 -10.55 -13.55 -13.87
CA ARG A 56 -11.25 -14.07 -12.70
C ARG A 56 -10.37 -14.96 -11.83
N ASN A 57 -9.57 -15.81 -12.47
CA ASN A 57 -8.89 -16.90 -11.79
C ASN A 57 -7.38 -16.65 -11.63
N ALA A 58 -6.89 -15.45 -11.96
CA ALA A 58 -5.51 -15.05 -11.70
C ALA A 58 -5.22 -15.10 -10.19
N PRO A 59 -4.32 -15.98 -9.73
CA PRO A 59 -4.03 -16.11 -8.31
C PRO A 59 -3.15 -14.97 -7.80
N ASP A 60 -3.24 -14.71 -6.50
CA ASP A 60 -2.37 -13.78 -5.77
C ASP A 60 -2.40 -12.32 -6.25
N VAL A 61 -3.42 -11.95 -7.03
CA VAL A 61 -3.67 -10.55 -7.42
C VAL A 61 -4.03 -9.75 -6.16
N VAL A 62 -3.25 -8.70 -5.90
CA VAL A 62 -3.47 -7.79 -4.77
C VAL A 62 -4.02 -6.47 -5.31
N SER A 63 -5.12 -5.98 -4.73
CA SER A 63 -5.62 -4.65 -5.07
C SER A 63 -4.58 -3.59 -4.69
N MET A 64 -4.40 -2.57 -5.52
CA MET A 64 -3.49 -1.48 -5.19
C MET A 64 -3.85 -0.80 -3.87
N GLU A 65 -5.15 -0.76 -3.55
CA GLU A 65 -5.63 -0.20 -2.29
C GLU A 65 -5.18 -1.02 -1.08
N ASP A 66 -5.27 -2.35 -1.13
CA ASP A 66 -4.83 -3.23 -0.04
C ASP A 66 -3.31 -3.27 0.08
N TRP A 67 -2.61 -3.08 -1.04
CA TRP A 67 -1.16 -2.94 -1.03
C TRP A 67 -0.73 -1.61 -0.38
N LEU A 68 -1.31 -0.50 -0.81
CA LEU A 68 -0.92 0.85 -0.39
C LEU A 68 -1.41 1.20 1.02
N PHE A 69 -2.65 0.85 1.35
CA PHE A 69 -3.26 1.24 2.61
C PHE A 69 -3.12 0.15 3.67
N ARG A 70 -3.11 0.59 4.92
CA ARG A 70 -3.05 -0.23 6.13
C ARG A 70 -3.88 0.42 7.22
N THR A 71 -4.16 -0.32 8.28
CA THR A 71 -4.64 0.29 9.52
C THR A 71 -3.53 1.15 10.13
N GLY A 72 -3.83 2.43 10.30
CA GLY A 72 -2.98 3.41 10.97
C GLY A 72 -3.14 3.34 12.48
N THR A 73 -2.08 3.68 13.21
CA THR A 73 -2.06 3.71 14.67
C THR A 73 -1.31 4.95 15.13
N SER A 74 -1.82 5.61 16.16
CA SER A 74 -1.10 6.71 16.81
C SER A 74 -1.07 6.49 18.30
N GLN A 75 0.07 6.74 18.92
CA GLN A 75 0.25 6.69 20.36
C GLN A 75 0.97 7.95 20.83
N ASN A 76 0.52 8.46 21.96
CA ASN A 76 1.07 9.66 22.56
C ASN A 76 1.28 9.45 24.05
N HIS A 77 2.41 9.92 24.55
CA HIS A 77 2.79 9.88 25.95
C HIS A 77 3.39 11.22 26.35
N ASP A 78 2.74 11.92 27.28
CA ASP A 78 3.24 13.17 27.85
C ASP A 78 3.38 13.02 29.36
N PHE A 79 4.59 13.26 29.85
CA PHE A 79 4.92 13.28 31.27
C PHE A 79 5.32 14.69 31.66
N SER A 80 4.78 15.17 32.78
CA SER A 80 5.15 16.47 33.31
C SER A 80 5.26 16.45 34.83
N VAL A 81 6.13 17.31 35.33
CA VAL A 81 6.28 17.61 36.74
C VAL A 81 6.24 19.11 36.94
N THR A 82 5.43 19.53 37.90
CA THR A 82 5.36 20.92 38.35
C THR A 82 5.62 20.95 39.84
N GLY A 83 6.48 21.85 40.29
CA GLY A 83 6.81 21.97 41.70
C GLY A 83 7.41 23.33 42.01
N GLY A 84 7.69 23.56 43.28
CA GLY A 84 8.17 24.86 43.72
C GLY A 84 7.92 25.13 45.20
N SER A 85 8.43 26.27 45.64
CA SER A 85 8.16 26.96 46.90
C SER A 85 7.43 28.27 46.62
N GLU A 86 7.29 29.15 47.62
CA GLU A 86 6.68 30.48 47.44
C GLU A 86 7.52 31.38 46.51
N ASP A 87 8.84 31.22 46.51
CA ASP A 87 9.75 32.06 45.74
C ASP A 87 10.17 31.46 44.40
N VAL A 88 9.97 30.16 44.17
CA VAL A 88 10.42 29.47 42.95
C VAL A 88 9.36 28.52 42.44
N SER A 89 9.05 28.60 41.15
CA SER A 89 8.19 27.67 40.41
C SER A 89 8.97 27.00 39.29
N VAL A 90 8.85 25.69 39.16
CA VAL A 90 9.53 24.87 38.15
C VAL A 90 8.51 23.97 37.47
N PHE A 91 8.57 23.94 36.14
CA PHE A 91 7.84 23.02 35.28
C PHE A 91 8.83 22.30 34.37
N ALA A 92 8.74 20.98 34.29
CA ALA A 92 9.43 20.20 33.26
C ALA A 92 8.47 19.20 32.63
N SER A 93 8.57 19.00 31.32
CA SER A 93 7.83 17.96 30.61
C SER A 93 8.65 17.32 29.49
N ILE A 94 8.30 16.07 29.21
CA ILE A 94 8.74 15.33 28.04
C ILE A 94 7.51 14.71 27.37
N GLY A 95 7.53 14.67 26.05
CA GLY A 95 6.46 14.08 25.25
C GLY A 95 7.02 13.23 24.12
N TYR A 96 6.34 12.12 23.83
CA TYR A 96 6.60 11.24 22.70
C TYR A 96 5.31 10.98 21.94
N LEU A 97 5.34 11.19 20.62
CA LEU A 97 4.27 10.88 19.69
C LEU A 97 4.85 9.97 18.60
N ASP A 98 4.20 8.83 18.36
CA ASP A 98 4.45 7.97 17.20
C ASP A 98 3.12 7.78 16.46
N THR A 99 3.11 8.13 15.19
CA THR A 99 1.95 7.98 14.31
C THR A 99 2.35 7.24 13.05
N LYS A 100 1.80 6.05 12.87
CA LYS A 100 1.82 5.28 11.64
C LYS A 100 0.55 5.61 10.86
N GLY A 101 0.71 6.28 9.72
CA GLY A 101 -0.40 6.66 8.86
C GLY A 101 -1.07 5.46 8.18
N ILE A 102 -2.24 5.74 7.60
CA ILE A 102 -3.03 4.73 6.87
C ILE A 102 -2.39 4.36 5.54
N ALA A 103 -1.53 5.19 4.96
CA ALA A 103 -0.74 4.80 3.80
C ALA A 103 0.60 4.20 4.24
N ARG A 104 1.08 3.18 3.52
CA ARG A 104 2.46 2.71 3.68
C ARG A 104 3.43 3.86 3.37
N LYS A 105 4.56 3.89 4.08
CA LYS A 105 5.54 5.01 4.03
C LYS A 105 4.98 6.37 4.48
N GLN A 106 3.87 6.36 5.23
CA GLN A 106 3.37 7.51 5.96
C GLN A 106 3.61 7.28 7.46
N ALA A 107 4.50 8.07 8.06
CA ALA A 107 4.77 7.99 9.50
C ALA A 107 5.25 9.35 10.05
N PHE A 108 4.99 9.59 11.32
CA PHE A 108 5.46 10.78 12.03
C PHE A 108 5.83 10.43 13.46
N GLU A 109 7.07 10.69 13.84
CA GLU A 109 7.58 10.53 15.19
C GLU A 109 8.06 11.87 15.71
N ARG A 110 7.71 12.20 16.96
CA ARG A 110 8.10 13.46 17.59
C ARG A 110 8.41 13.27 19.07
N TYR A 111 9.57 13.79 19.46
CA TYR A 111 9.98 13.99 20.83
C TYR A 111 9.91 15.47 21.14
N ASN A 112 9.30 15.84 22.27
CA ASN A 112 9.30 17.21 22.76
C ASN A 112 9.79 17.26 24.21
N GLY A 113 10.41 18.38 24.57
CA GLY A 113 10.87 18.67 25.92
C GLY A 113 10.62 20.13 26.25
N ARG A 114 10.20 20.41 27.48
CA ARG A 114 9.97 21.77 27.98
C ARG A 114 10.47 21.91 29.40
N LEU A 115 11.13 23.03 29.67
CA LEU A 115 11.56 23.45 31.00
C LEU A 115 11.16 24.91 31.18
N ASN A 116 10.38 25.22 32.22
CA ASN A 116 10.15 26.60 32.65
C ASN A 116 10.55 26.73 34.13
N VAL A 117 11.28 27.79 34.46
CA VAL A 117 11.68 28.13 35.83
C VAL A 117 11.35 29.60 36.04
N ASP A 118 10.60 29.91 37.09
CA ASP A 118 10.31 31.27 37.53
C ASP A 118 10.82 31.43 38.96
N ALA A 119 11.58 32.49 39.24
CA ALA A 119 12.14 32.77 40.55
C ALA A 119 11.93 34.24 40.96
N ASN A 120 11.41 34.46 42.16
CA ASN A 120 11.35 35.75 42.84
C ASN A 120 12.62 35.90 43.69
N LEU A 121 13.49 36.85 43.34
CA LEU A 121 14.69 37.17 44.13
C LEU A 121 14.35 38.36 45.05
N GLY A 122 13.71 38.04 46.18
CA GLY A 122 13.17 39.03 47.11
C GLY A 122 11.89 39.71 46.58
N SER A 123 11.51 40.84 47.18
CA SER A 123 10.25 41.54 46.84
C SER A 123 10.31 42.43 45.60
N ARG A 124 11.49 42.61 44.99
CA ARG A 124 11.73 43.61 43.93
C ARG A 124 12.23 43.06 42.61
N PHE A 125 12.66 41.80 42.55
CA PHE A 125 13.27 41.24 41.36
C PHE A 125 12.68 39.86 41.03
N LYS A 126 12.37 39.63 39.75
CA LYS A 126 11.90 38.35 39.24
C LYS A 126 12.74 37.95 38.02
N ALA A 127 13.18 36.70 37.99
CA ALA A 127 13.87 36.10 36.86
C ALA A 127 13.11 34.88 36.37
N GLY A 128 13.19 34.59 35.07
CA GLY A 128 12.56 33.42 34.47
C GLY A 128 13.40 32.83 33.34
N LEU A 129 13.35 31.51 33.21
CA LEU A 129 13.94 30.72 32.14
C LEU A 129 12.84 29.89 31.48
N SER A 130 12.74 29.95 30.15
CA SER A 130 11.82 29.13 29.36
C SER A 130 12.58 28.48 28.21
N MET A 131 12.60 27.15 28.19
CA MET A 131 13.25 26.34 27.18
C MET A 131 12.26 25.34 26.62
N ASN A 132 12.22 25.21 25.30
CA ASN A 132 11.48 24.18 24.60
C ASN A 132 12.34 23.61 23.47
N GLY A 133 12.23 22.31 23.26
CA GLY A 133 12.94 21.59 22.20
C GLY A 133 12.02 20.55 21.58
N THR A 134 12.12 20.39 20.27
CA THR A 134 11.39 19.37 19.53
C THR A 134 12.32 18.73 18.52
N PHE A 135 12.28 17.40 18.46
CA PHE A 135 12.93 16.62 17.42
C PHE A 135 11.87 15.73 16.77
N SER A 136 11.82 15.71 15.45
CA SER A 136 10.82 14.94 14.72
C SER A 136 11.40 14.28 13.48
N ASN A 137 10.94 13.07 13.22
CA ASN A 137 11.18 12.35 11.97
C ASN A 137 9.85 12.16 11.25
N GLN A 138 9.84 12.34 9.94
CA GLN A 138 8.63 12.22 9.13
C GLN A 138 8.91 11.41 7.87
N GLU A 139 8.17 10.32 7.71
CA GLU A 139 8.03 9.64 6.44
C GLU A 139 6.79 10.17 5.73
N MET A 140 7.00 10.74 4.54
CA MET A 140 5.92 11.20 3.67
C MET A 140 5.79 10.25 2.48
N VAL A 141 4.55 9.93 2.15
CA VAL A 141 4.23 9.31 0.86
C VAL A 141 4.63 10.28 -0.25
N PRO A 142 5.18 9.81 -1.39
CA PRO A 142 5.48 10.67 -2.53
C PRO A 142 4.30 11.57 -2.92
N HIS A 143 4.63 12.77 -3.41
CA HIS A 143 3.70 13.88 -3.66
C HIS A 143 2.51 13.54 -4.59
N ASP A 144 2.64 12.51 -5.44
CA ASP A 144 1.57 12.03 -6.30
C ASP A 144 1.40 10.51 -6.15
N ILE A 145 0.31 10.09 -5.53
CA ILE A 145 -0.12 8.68 -5.47
C ILE A 145 -1.07 8.32 -6.61
N ARG A 146 -1.47 9.26 -7.46
CA ARG A 146 -2.45 9.03 -8.53
C ARG A 146 -1.97 7.98 -9.52
N ASP A 147 -0.70 8.01 -9.89
CA ASP A 147 -0.14 7.04 -10.84
C ASP A 147 -0.12 5.64 -10.23
N LEU A 148 0.20 5.55 -8.93
CA LEU A 148 0.10 4.31 -8.17
C LEU A 148 -1.34 3.81 -8.13
N LEU A 149 -2.30 4.66 -7.76
CA LEU A 149 -3.72 4.31 -7.72
C LEU A 149 -4.27 3.92 -9.10
N ARG A 150 -3.76 4.47 -10.19
CA ARG A 150 -4.19 4.08 -11.55
C ARG A 150 -3.58 2.77 -12.04
N ALA A 151 -2.68 2.16 -11.30
CA ALA A 151 -2.12 0.87 -11.69
C ALA A 151 -3.22 -0.21 -11.66
N TYR A 152 -3.40 -0.86 -12.79
CA TYR A 152 -4.35 -1.96 -12.92
C TYR A 152 -3.90 -3.15 -12.05
N SER A 153 -4.76 -3.57 -11.13
CA SER A 153 -4.52 -4.76 -10.29
C SER A 153 -4.98 -6.01 -11.03
N ILE A 154 -4.34 -6.30 -12.17
CA ILE A 154 -4.74 -7.39 -13.09
C ILE A 154 -3.86 -8.64 -12.98
N SER A 155 -2.66 -8.51 -12.41
CA SER A 155 -1.70 -9.59 -12.22
C SER A 155 -1.01 -9.45 -10.85
N PRO A 156 -0.49 -10.56 -10.28
CA PRO A 156 0.33 -10.49 -9.07
C PRO A 156 1.62 -9.71 -9.31
N ILE A 157 2.28 -9.27 -8.24
CA ILE A 157 3.59 -8.58 -8.33
C ILE A 157 4.73 -9.59 -8.55
N TYR A 158 4.65 -10.73 -7.85
CA TYR A 158 5.64 -11.80 -7.90
C TYR A 158 4.96 -13.13 -8.20
N HIS A 159 5.69 -14.02 -8.85
CA HIS A 159 5.22 -15.35 -9.13
C HIS A 159 5.20 -16.23 -7.87
N THR A 160 4.13 -17.00 -7.71
CA THR A 160 4.03 -18.13 -6.79
C THR A 160 3.95 -19.41 -7.61
N ALA A 161 4.07 -20.57 -6.97
CA ALA A 161 3.85 -21.83 -7.68
C ALA A 161 2.44 -21.90 -8.33
N ALA A 162 1.43 -21.29 -7.70
CA ALA A 162 0.09 -21.23 -8.23
C ALA A 162 0.00 -20.29 -9.44
N SER A 163 0.60 -19.10 -9.39
CA SER A 163 0.55 -18.16 -10.52
C SER A 163 1.39 -18.61 -11.71
N ILE A 164 2.49 -19.33 -11.50
CA ILE A 164 3.25 -19.97 -12.57
C ILE A 164 2.40 -21.04 -13.27
N ALA A 165 1.81 -21.96 -12.49
CA ALA A 165 0.95 -23.00 -13.04
C ALA A 165 -0.26 -22.40 -13.79
N PHE A 166 -0.84 -21.32 -13.26
CA PHE A 166 -1.93 -20.60 -13.90
C PHE A 166 -1.53 -20.01 -15.26
N VAL A 167 -0.39 -19.33 -15.35
CA VAL A 167 0.09 -18.74 -16.61
C VAL A 167 0.38 -19.82 -17.66
N GLN A 168 0.97 -20.94 -17.25
CA GLN A 168 1.25 -22.08 -18.15
C GLN A 168 -0.04 -22.73 -18.65
N ASP A 169 -1.03 -22.91 -17.78
CA ASP A 169 -2.35 -23.40 -18.16
C ASP A 169 -3.06 -22.41 -19.10
N LEU A 170 -2.93 -21.11 -18.86
CA LEU A 170 -3.49 -20.08 -19.72
C LEU A 170 -2.89 -20.13 -21.15
N ASP A 171 -1.57 -20.30 -21.30
CA ASP A 171 -0.94 -20.48 -22.62
C ASP A 171 -1.40 -21.78 -23.31
N ALA A 172 -1.62 -22.86 -22.54
CA ALA A 172 -2.16 -24.11 -23.08
C ALA A 172 -3.61 -23.95 -23.57
N GLN A 173 -4.47 -23.24 -22.82
CA GLN A 173 -5.83 -22.91 -23.24
C GLN A 173 -5.83 -22.06 -24.52
N ARG A 174 -4.95 -21.06 -24.59
CA ARG A 174 -4.74 -20.26 -25.80
C ARG A 174 -4.36 -21.15 -26.99
N GLN A 175 -3.44 -22.10 -26.82
CA GLN A 175 -3.06 -23.03 -27.89
C GLN A 175 -4.27 -23.84 -28.37
N ALA A 176 -5.06 -24.38 -27.45
CA ALA A 176 -6.25 -25.15 -27.80
C ALA A 176 -7.26 -24.33 -28.62
N LEU A 177 -7.43 -23.05 -28.32
CA LEU A 177 -8.29 -22.15 -29.10
C LEU A 177 -7.74 -21.87 -30.50
N ALA A 178 -6.42 -21.67 -30.61
CA ALA A 178 -5.77 -21.51 -31.92
C ALA A 178 -5.92 -22.78 -32.78
N ASP A 179 -5.75 -23.96 -32.17
CA ASP A 179 -5.90 -25.26 -32.84
C ASP A 179 -7.36 -25.53 -33.23
N ALA A 180 -8.33 -25.03 -32.46
CA ALA A 180 -9.76 -25.07 -32.78
C ALA A 180 -10.15 -24.13 -33.95
N GLY A 181 -9.18 -23.39 -34.52
CA GLY A 181 -9.39 -22.54 -35.68
C GLY A 181 -9.87 -21.13 -35.35
N LEU A 182 -9.79 -20.69 -34.09
CA LEU A 182 -10.12 -19.32 -33.72
C LEU A 182 -9.05 -18.35 -34.23
N THR A 183 -9.36 -17.62 -35.31
CA THR A 183 -8.42 -16.68 -35.93
C THR A 183 -8.60 -15.28 -35.36
N ILE A 184 -7.90 -14.99 -34.27
CA ILE A 184 -7.78 -13.64 -33.70
C ILE A 184 -6.32 -13.22 -33.81
N ALA A 185 -6.07 -11.93 -34.04
CA ALA A 185 -4.72 -11.39 -34.06
C ALA A 185 -3.94 -11.87 -32.82
N ASN A 186 -2.73 -12.40 -33.06
CA ASN A 186 -1.79 -12.86 -32.05
C ASN A 186 -2.21 -14.05 -31.16
N LEU A 187 -3.41 -14.65 -31.30
CA LEU A 187 -3.80 -15.84 -30.53
C LEU A 187 -2.91 -17.07 -30.83
N GLY A 188 -2.42 -17.18 -32.07
CA GLY A 188 -1.49 -18.25 -32.47
C GLY A 188 -0.06 -18.05 -31.97
N ARG A 189 0.24 -16.96 -31.25
CA ARG A 189 1.57 -16.69 -30.72
C ARG A 189 1.66 -17.17 -29.28
N THR A 190 2.70 -17.94 -28.96
CA THR A 190 2.96 -18.34 -27.58
C THR A 190 3.32 -17.12 -26.75
N PHE A 191 3.14 -17.19 -25.43
CA PHE A 191 3.50 -16.08 -24.54
C PHE A 191 4.99 -15.72 -24.61
N ASP A 192 5.84 -16.73 -24.81
CA ASP A 192 7.29 -16.56 -24.97
C ASP A 192 7.69 -15.93 -26.31
N GLN A 193 6.77 -15.88 -27.29
CA GLN A 193 7.11 -15.52 -28.66
C GLN A 193 7.62 -14.08 -28.76
N ASP A 194 8.82 -13.95 -29.36
CA ASP A 194 9.51 -12.67 -29.59
C ASP A 194 9.91 -11.91 -28.31
N TYR A 195 9.85 -12.52 -27.12
CA TYR A 195 10.55 -11.99 -25.95
C TYR A 195 12.00 -12.50 -25.97
N ARG A 196 12.96 -11.59 -25.76
CA ARG A 196 14.40 -11.91 -25.82
C ARG A 196 15.12 -11.66 -24.49
N GLY A 197 14.37 -11.42 -23.42
CA GLY A 197 14.91 -11.08 -22.10
C GLY A 197 15.61 -9.73 -22.07
N VAL A 198 15.74 -9.17 -20.88
CA VAL A 198 16.69 -8.10 -20.57
C VAL A 198 17.38 -8.46 -19.26
N GLY A 199 18.68 -8.78 -19.30
CA GLY A 199 19.43 -9.09 -18.09
C GLY A 199 19.22 -10.50 -17.55
N LEU A 200 18.79 -10.63 -16.29
CA LEU A 200 18.66 -11.90 -15.56
C LEU A 200 17.23 -12.47 -15.59
N ASP A 201 16.29 -11.80 -16.27
CA ASP A 201 14.89 -12.21 -16.28
C ASP A 201 14.69 -13.50 -17.10
N PRO A 202 13.87 -14.46 -16.62
CA PRO A 202 13.53 -15.67 -17.37
C PRO A 202 12.97 -15.31 -18.75
N THR A 203 13.39 -16.02 -19.79
CA THR A 203 12.93 -15.76 -21.17
C THR A 203 11.70 -16.59 -21.57
N SER A 204 11.28 -17.51 -20.70
CA SER A 204 10.12 -18.37 -20.92
C SER A 204 9.27 -18.49 -19.65
N ILE A 205 7.95 -18.59 -19.81
CA ILE A 205 7.02 -18.90 -18.72
C ILE A 205 7.27 -20.28 -18.08
N TYR A 206 8.03 -21.15 -18.75
CA TYR A 206 8.41 -22.47 -18.26
C TYR A 206 9.69 -22.45 -17.40
N ASP A 207 10.45 -21.35 -17.43
CA ASP A 207 11.66 -21.16 -16.64
C ASP A 207 11.40 -20.39 -15.33
N LEU A 208 10.15 -19.93 -15.12
CA LEU A 208 9.76 -19.15 -13.94
C LEU A 208 9.93 -19.92 -12.63
N GLN A 209 10.34 -19.20 -11.61
CA GLN A 209 10.48 -19.68 -10.24
C GLN A 209 9.66 -18.82 -9.27
N PRO A 210 9.15 -19.40 -8.17
CA PRO A 210 8.50 -18.61 -7.13
C PRO A 210 9.41 -17.49 -6.62
N GLY A 211 8.92 -16.27 -6.63
CA GLY A 211 9.67 -15.05 -6.30
C GLY A 211 10.11 -14.22 -7.51
N ASP A 212 10.01 -14.75 -8.74
CA ASP A 212 10.28 -13.98 -9.95
C ASP A 212 9.27 -12.84 -10.11
N VAL A 213 9.71 -11.72 -10.67
CA VAL A 213 8.85 -10.57 -10.95
C VAL A 213 7.89 -10.91 -12.08
N VAL A 214 6.66 -10.47 -11.94
CA VAL A 214 5.64 -10.63 -12.98
C VAL A 214 5.76 -9.54 -14.03
N HIS A 215 5.69 -9.94 -15.30
CA HIS A 215 5.79 -9.10 -16.47
C HIS A 215 4.59 -9.31 -17.40
N ASP A 216 4.33 -8.31 -18.24
CA ASP A 216 3.24 -8.30 -19.22
C ASP A 216 3.33 -9.45 -20.23
N TRP A 217 4.53 -9.73 -20.75
CA TRP A 217 4.74 -10.77 -21.76
C TRP A 217 4.36 -12.18 -21.27
N GLN A 218 4.39 -12.42 -19.96
CA GLN A 218 4.00 -13.69 -19.37
C GLN A 218 2.49 -13.95 -19.45
N TYR A 219 1.68 -12.95 -19.76
CA TYR A 219 0.22 -13.09 -19.95
C TYR A 219 -0.18 -12.95 -21.44
N GLY A 220 0.79 -13.10 -22.34
CA GLY A 220 0.62 -12.88 -23.77
C GLY A 220 0.76 -11.41 -24.16
N ARG A 221 1.01 -11.18 -25.44
CA ARG A 221 1.15 -9.84 -26.03
C ARG A 221 -0.03 -9.53 -26.93
N ASN A 222 -0.41 -8.25 -26.99
CA ASN A 222 -1.46 -7.72 -27.86
C ASN A 222 -1.29 -8.10 -29.32
#